data_AF-A0A921GCG7-F1
#
_entry.id   AF-A0A921GCG7-F1
#
_cell.length_a   1.000
_cell.length_b   1.000
_cell.length_c   1.000
_cell.angle_alpha   90.00
_cell.angle_beta   90.00
_cell.angle_gamma   90.00
#
_symmetry.space_group_name_H-M   'P 1'
#
loop_
_entity.id
_entity.type
_entity.pdbx_description
1 polymer ?
#
loop_
_entity_poly.entity_id
_entity_poly.type
_entity_poly.pdbx_seq_one_letter_code
_entity_poly.pdbx_strand_id
1 'polypeptide(L)'
;YLALAPKSNAAEAGIDAALEEVRRGPRREVPSHLRDRHRPGSDEYGPYLYPHNYPGGWVPQRYLPEGLERGCFYQASPRGWEAWRQEAIGRDVADADKSGHDSGSLG
;
A
#
# COMPACT_ATOMS: atom_id res chain seq x y z
N TYR A 1 30.72 10.93 3.74
CA TYR A 1 29.68 10.01 3.23
C TYR A 1 28.36 10.74 2.96
N LEU A 2 27.67 11.28 3.98
CA LEU A 2 26.36 11.95 3.79
C LEU A 2 26.38 13.12 2.80
N ALA A 3 27.44 13.94 2.75
CA ALA A 3 27.55 15.05 1.80
C ALA A 3 27.45 14.62 0.33
N LEU A 4 27.98 13.43 -0.01
CA LEU A 4 28.02 12.89 -1.38
C LEU A 4 26.84 11.97 -1.72
N ALA A 5 26.04 11.56 -0.73
CA ALA A 5 24.89 10.69 -0.95
C ALA A 5 23.78 11.40 -1.75
N PRO A 6 22.99 10.68 -2.58
CA PRO A 6 21.75 11.20 -3.14
C PRO A 6 20.83 11.72 -2.04
N LYS A 7 20.31 12.94 -2.20
CA LYS A 7 19.43 13.57 -1.21
C LYS A 7 17.97 13.31 -1.57
N SER A 8 17.19 12.93 -0.57
CA SER A 8 15.74 12.80 -0.67
C SER A 8 15.11 13.15 0.68
N ASN A 9 14.07 13.96 0.64
CA ASN A 9 13.17 14.19 1.77
C ASN A 9 11.78 13.57 1.50
N ALA A 10 11.65 12.68 0.50
CA ALA A 10 10.38 12.09 0.08
C ALA A 10 9.62 11.41 1.22
N ALA A 11 10.33 10.67 2.08
CA ALA A 11 9.75 10.00 3.23
C ALA A 11 9.25 10.99 4.30
N GLU A 12 10.02 12.05 4.56
CA GLU A 12 9.66 13.09 5.52
C GLU A 12 8.42 13.86 5.06
N ALA A 13 8.44 14.39 3.83
CA ALA A 13 7.29 15.07 3.23
C ALA A 13 6.05 14.17 3.16
N GLY A 14 6.20 12.87 2.88
CA GLY A 14 5.09 11.92 2.85
C GLY A 14 4.47 11.69 4.24
N ILE A 15 5.28 11.62 5.29
CA ILE A 15 4.79 11.52 6.67
C ILE A 15 4.04 12.80 7.06
N ASP A 16 4.61 13.97 6.74
CA ASP A 16 3.97 15.25 7.05
C ASP A 16 2.62 15.40 6.36
N ALA A 17 2.52 15.03 5.08
CA ALA A 17 1.26 15.03 4.34
C ALA A 17 0.23 14.07 4.96
N ALA A 18 0.63 12.87 5.37
CA ALA A 18 -0.26 11.93 6.04
C ALA A 18 -0.72 12.45 7.41
N LEU A 19 0.16 13.10 8.18
CA LEU A 19 -0.17 13.73 9.46
C LEU A 19 -1.12 14.91 9.27
N GLU A 20 -0.95 15.71 8.23
CA GLU A 20 -1.88 16.79 7.89
C GLU A 20 -3.27 16.23 7.56
N GLU A 21 -3.34 15.15 6.77
CA GLU A 21 -4.60 14.49 6.44
C GLU A 21 -5.32 13.96 7.68
N VAL A 22 -4.59 13.42 8.66
CA VAL A 22 -5.20 12.99 9.94
C VAL A 22 -5.73 14.16 10.76
N ARG A 23 -5.04 15.32 10.73
CA ARG A 23 -5.42 16.50 11.53
C ARG A 23 -6.56 17.30 10.92
N ARG A 24 -6.61 17.40 9.59
CA ARG A 24 -7.49 18.32 8.86
C ARG A 24 -8.50 17.61 7.97
N GLY A 25 -8.23 16.37 7.60
CA GLY A 25 -9.08 15.57 6.74
C GLY A 25 -10.32 15.03 7.46
N PRO A 26 -11.30 14.52 6.70
CA PRO A 26 -12.46 13.88 7.28
C PRO A 26 -12.06 12.60 8.02
N ARG A 27 -12.82 12.28 9.08
CA ARG A 27 -12.71 10.97 9.73
C ARG A 27 -13.10 9.89 8.72
N ARG A 28 -12.17 8.98 8.45
CA ARG A 28 -12.41 7.81 7.59
C ARG A 28 -12.28 6.54 8.42
N GLU A 29 -13.09 5.55 8.10
CA GLU A 29 -13.01 4.26 8.76
C GLU A 29 -11.93 3.37 8.16
N VAL A 30 -11.34 2.52 8.99
CA VAL A 30 -10.45 1.47 8.52
C VAL A 30 -11.25 0.50 7.65
N PRO A 31 -10.76 0.09 6.47
CA PRO A 31 -11.42 -0.94 5.66
C PRO A 31 -11.73 -2.19 6.49
N SER A 32 -12.92 -2.77 6.33
CA SER A 32 -13.40 -3.85 7.21
C SER A 32 -12.46 -5.06 7.25
N HIS A 33 -11.87 -5.42 6.11
CA HIS A 33 -10.91 -6.52 6.00
C HIS A 33 -9.56 -6.27 6.68
N LEU A 34 -9.28 -5.05 7.14
CA LEU A 34 -8.07 -4.72 7.94
C LEU A 34 -8.36 -4.54 9.42
N ARG A 35 -9.62 -4.63 9.85
CA ARG A 35 -10.00 -4.49 11.26
C ARG A 35 -9.60 -5.74 12.04
N ASP A 36 -9.33 -5.55 13.32
CA ASP A 36 -9.03 -6.63 14.25
C ASP A 36 -10.22 -7.62 14.35
N ARG A 37 -9.94 -8.90 14.08
CA ARG A 37 -10.92 -9.99 14.07
C ARG A 37 -11.16 -10.61 15.43
N HIS A 38 -10.43 -10.21 16.47
CA HIS A 38 -10.59 -10.76 17.81
C HIS A 38 -11.62 -10.02 18.66
N ARG A 39 -12.46 -9.18 18.05
CA ARG A 39 -13.48 -8.37 18.73
C ARG A 39 -14.90 -8.84 18.42
N PRO A 40 -15.87 -8.67 19.34
CA PRO A 40 -17.27 -8.93 19.06
C PRO A 40 -17.76 -8.18 17.81
N GLY A 41 -18.50 -8.86 16.93
CA GLY A 41 -19.01 -8.29 15.67
C GLY A 41 -18.04 -8.39 14.48
N SER A 42 -16.90 -9.06 14.63
CA SER A 42 -15.94 -9.28 13.52
C SER A 42 -16.43 -10.20 12.41
N ASP A 43 -17.51 -10.93 12.64
CA ASP A 43 -18.07 -11.90 11.69
C ASP A 43 -18.58 -11.22 10.41
N GLU A 44 -18.88 -9.93 10.48
CA GLU A 44 -19.32 -9.11 9.34
C GLU A 44 -18.14 -8.55 8.52
N TYR A 45 -16.88 -8.76 8.94
CA TYR A 45 -15.70 -8.21 8.25
C TYR A 45 -15.29 -9.05 7.04
N GLY A 46 -15.14 -8.39 5.88
CA GLY A 46 -14.66 -9.01 4.64
C GLY A 46 -13.26 -9.62 4.78
N PRO A 47 -12.86 -10.59 3.94
CA PRO A 47 -11.63 -11.37 4.11
C PRO A 47 -10.33 -10.55 3.95
N TYR A 48 -9.37 -10.75 4.85
CA TYR A 48 -8.00 -10.22 4.68
C TYR A 48 -7.22 -11.15 3.75
N LEU A 49 -6.58 -10.61 2.72
CA LEU A 49 -5.75 -11.38 1.81
C LEU A 49 -4.32 -11.33 2.31
N TYR A 50 -3.80 -12.45 2.79
CA TYR A 50 -2.45 -12.53 3.34
C TYR A 50 -1.40 -12.45 2.21
N PRO A 51 -0.62 -11.36 2.06
CA PRO A 51 0.19 -11.12 0.87
C PRO A 51 1.25 -12.19 0.61
N HIS A 52 1.76 -12.86 1.66
CA HIS A 52 2.76 -13.91 1.53
C HIS A 52 2.23 -15.20 0.87
N ASN A 53 0.91 -15.36 0.73
CA ASN A 53 0.31 -16.46 -0.02
C ASN A 53 0.24 -16.20 -1.53
N TYR A 54 0.62 -15.00 -1.99
CA TYR A 54 0.52 -14.60 -3.40
C TYR A 54 1.90 -14.54 -4.06
N PRO A 55 2.00 -14.86 -5.37
CA PRO A 55 3.23 -14.67 -6.13
C PRO A 55 3.75 -13.23 -6.01
N GLY A 56 5.06 -13.06 -5.83
CA GLY A 56 5.66 -11.74 -5.62
C GLY A 56 5.43 -11.15 -4.22
N GLY A 57 4.74 -11.86 -3.32
CA GLY A 57 4.49 -11.38 -1.95
C GLY A 57 3.57 -10.17 -1.89
N TRP A 58 2.75 -9.95 -2.92
CA TRP A 58 1.86 -8.82 -3.05
C TRP A 58 0.48 -9.27 -3.53
N VAL A 59 -0.57 -8.57 -3.09
CA VAL A 59 -1.94 -8.82 -3.49
C VAL A 59 -2.67 -7.49 -3.72
N PRO A 60 -3.51 -7.37 -4.78
CA PRO A 60 -4.32 -6.19 -4.99
C PRO A 60 -5.46 -6.14 -3.97
N GLN A 61 -5.16 -5.58 -2.79
CA GLN A 61 -6.14 -5.29 -1.74
C GLN A 61 -6.09 -3.79 -1.38
N ARG A 62 -7.24 -3.20 -1.06
CA ARG A 62 -7.32 -1.79 -0.64
C ARG A 62 -6.80 -1.66 0.79
N TYR A 63 -5.74 -0.88 1.00
CA TYR A 63 -5.20 -0.63 2.33
C TYR A 63 -5.55 0.74 2.91
N LEU A 64 -5.82 1.71 2.03
CA LEU A 64 -6.21 3.05 2.43
C LEU A 64 -7.74 3.13 2.61
N PRO A 65 -8.23 3.94 3.57
CA PRO A 65 -9.65 4.23 3.69
C PRO A 65 -10.26 4.80 2.39
N GLU A 66 -11.59 4.81 2.31
CA GLU A 66 -12.30 5.40 1.18
C GLU A 66 -11.94 6.89 1.01
N GLY A 67 -11.77 7.33 -0.24
CA GLY A 67 -11.38 8.71 -0.56
C GLY A 67 -9.87 8.99 -0.44
N LEU A 68 -9.04 7.97 -0.19
CA LEU A 68 -7.59 8.05 -0.32
C LEU A 68 -7.10 6.93 -1.25
N GLU A 69 -6.23 7.30 -2.20
CA GLU A 69 -5.74 6.37 -3.21
C GLU A 69 -4.24 6.10 -3.06
N ARG A 70 -3.79 4.95 -3.58
CA ARG A 70 -2.39 4.53 -3.49
C ARG A 70 -1.48 5.62 -4.08
N GLY A 71 -0.45 6.00 -3.33
CA GLY A 71 0.53 7.00 -3.76
C GLY A 71 0.17 8.46 -3.45
N CYS A 72 -0.93 8.72 -2.72
CA CYS A 72 -1.34 10.09 -2.38
C CYS A 72 -0.34 10.86 -1.48
N PHE A 73 0.53 10.18 -0.73
CA PHE A 73 1.49 10.83 0.19
C PHE A 73 2.95 10.68 -0.23
N TYR A 74 3.41 9.45 -0.46
CA TYR A 74 4.81 9.19 -0.74
C TYR A 74 5.12 9.34 -2.23
N GLN A 75 5.94 10.35 -2.57
CA GLN A 75 6.44 10.59 -3.91
C GLN A 75 7.95 10.39 -3.94
N ALA A 76 8.39 9.23 -4.44
CA ALA A 76 9.80 8.89 -4.50
C ALA A 76 10.60 9.84 -5.41
N SER A 77 11.83 10.16 -5.02
CA SER A 77 12.78 10.90 -5.85
C SER A 77 13.34 10.00 -6.96
N PRO A 78 13.60 10.54 -8.17
CA PRO A 78 14.17 9.79 -9.28
C PRO A 78 15.68 9.51 -9.10
N ARG A 79 16.20 9.53 -7.88
CA ARG A 79 17.65 9.49 -7.57
C ARG A 79 17.97 8.35 -6.60
N GLY A 80 19.13 7.74 -6.79
CA GLY A 80 19.65 6.73 -5.87
C GLY A 80 18.72 5.53 -5.72
N TRP A 81 18.61 5.03 -4.49
CA TRP A 81 17.85 3.81 -4.18
C TRP A 81 16.34 3.93 -4.44
N GLU A 82 15.78 5.13 -4.27
CA GLU A 82 14.35 5.39 -4.49
C GLU A 82 13.95 5.17 -5.96
N ALA A 83 14.83 5.58 -6.87
CA ALA A 83 14.90 5.17 -8.29
C ALA A 83 14.48 3.72 -8.52
N TRP A 84 15.41 2.88 -8.12
CA TRP A 84 15.34 1.45 -8.28
C TRP A 84 14.15 0.83 -7.54
N ARG A 85 13.80 1.35 -6.36
CA ARG A 85 12.71 0.83 -5.54
C ARG A 85 11.36 1.02 -6.24
N GLN A 86 11.13 2.15 -6.91
CA GLN A 86 9.89 2.38 -7.67
C GLN A 86 9.75 1.40 -8.82
N GLU A 87 10.83 1.15 -9.56
CA GLU A 87 10.83 0.17 -10.65
C GLU A 87 10.61 -1.25 -10.14
N ALA A 88 11.19 -1.60 -8.98
CA ALA A 88 10.97 -2.91 -8.34
C ALA A 88 9.51 -3.10 -7.93
N ILE A 89 8.90 -2.12 -7.26
CA ILE A 89 7.49 -2.18 -6.86
C ILE A 89 6.59 -2.31 -8.08
N GLY A 90 6.88 -1.59 -9.17
CA GLY A 90 6.12 -1.69 -10.42
C GLY A 90 6.12 -3.11 -11.00
N ARG A 91 7.23 -3.84 -10.87
CA ARG A 91 7.32 -5.25 -11.28
C ARG A 91 6.50 -6.16 -10.38
N ASP A 92 6.63 -6.02 -9.05
CA ASP A 92 5.89 -6.84 -8.07
C ASP A 92 4.37 -6.70 -8.27
N VAL A 93 3.89 -5.48 -8.53
CA VAL A 93 2.48 -5.20 -8.83
C VAL A 93 2.05 -5.82 -10.17
N ALA A 94 2.85 -5.64 -11.23
CA ALA A 94 2.52 -6.16 -12.56
C ALA A 94 2.49 -7.69 -12.62
N ASP A 95 3.33 -8.37 -11.84
CA ASP A 95 3.36 -9.83 -11.77
C ASP A 95 2.15 -10.39 -11.01
N ALA A 96 1.70 -9.69 -9.97
CA ALA A 96 0.50 -10.06 -9.24
C ALA A 96 -0.78 -9.89 -10.08
N ASP A 97 -0.90 -8.82 -10.87
CA ASP A 97 -2.03 -8.60 -11.78
C ASP A 97 -2.16 -9.74 -12.82
N LYS A 98 -1.04 -10.31 -13.29
CA LYS A 98 -1.04 -11.46 -14.20
C LYS A 98 -1.50 -12.74 -13.51
N SER A 99 -1.14 -12.94 -12.23
CA SER A 99 -1.51 -14.14 -11.48
C SER A 99 -2.98 -14.19 -11.04
N GLY A 100 -3.66 -13.04 -10.96
CA GLY A 100 -5.08 -12.94 -10.62
C GLY A 100 -6.05 -13.44 -11.70
N HIS A 101 -5.57 -13.65 -12.94
CA HIS A 101 -6.44 -14.02 -14.07
C HIS A 101 -6.67 -15.54 -14.22
N ASP A 102 -5.93 -16.39 -13.49
CA ASP A 102 -5.91 -17.84 -13.73
C ASP A 102 -6.71 -18.68 -12.70
N SER A 103 -7.54 -18.04 -11.86
CA SER A 103 -8.34 -18.72 -10.82
C SER A 103 -9.86 -18.67 -11.05
N GLY A 104 -10.30 -18.34 -12.26
CA GLY A 104 -11.70 -18.16 -12.64
C GLY A 104 -12.28 -19.22 -13.58
N SER A 105 -11.85 -20.48 -13.52
CA SER A 105 -12.44 -21.57 -14.34
C SER A 105 -12.40 -22.93 -13.65
N LEU A 106 -13.05 -23.06 -12.48
CA LEU A 106 -13.55 -24.35 -11.99
C LEU A 106 -14.90 -24.10 -11.30
N GLY A 107 -15.97 -24.20 -12.09
CA GLY A 107 -17.36 -24.20 -11.68
C GLY A 107 -18.21 -24.73 -12.82
#